data_AF-A0A2M7CZU9-F1
#
_entry.id   AF-A0A2M7CZU9-F1
#
_cell.length_a   1.000
_cell.length_b   1.000
_cell.length_c   1.000
_cell.angle_alpha   90.00
_cell.angle_beta   90.00
_cell.angle_gamma   90.00
#
_symmetry.space_group_name_H-M   'P 1'
#
loop_
_entity.id
_entity.type
_entity.pdbx_description
1 polymer ?
#
loop_
_entity_poly.entity_id
_entity_poly.type
_entity_poly.pdbx_seq_one_letter_code
_entity_poly.pdbx_strand_id
1 'polypeptide(L)'
;MKPLRVEFRLVRPMRYPESPIHLDALLAWCAVREAEDAGDPDPLAAQERLPLAEDDGEGGRVWCASHLIWQATAPPRQMVITKRFEPEEYARRRGNVFVGGPNIWTQGSGPYKAFVIHHPVIVVDSVSAYCIGDAARIAELLARI
;
A
#
# COMPACT_ATOMS: atom_id res chain seq x y z
N MET A 1 -22.83 16.02 9.34
CA MET A 1 -22.26 15.00 8.45
C MET A 1 -23.27 14.64 7.37
N LYS A 2 -22.82 14.21 6.19
CA LYS A 2 -23.71 13.83 5.06
C LYS A 2 -23.19 12.58 4.35
N PRO A 3 -24.05 11.79 3.67
CA PRO A 3 -23.62 10.73 2.79
C PRO A 3 -22.80 11.29 1.60
N LEU A 4 -21.69 10.63 1.29
CA LEU A 4 -20.70 11.07 0.30
C LEU A 4 -20.24 9.88 -0.54
N ARG A 5 -19.94 10.17 -1.80
CA ARG A 5 -19.17 9.30 -2.68
C ARG A 5 -17.81 9.96 -2.94
N VAL A 6 -16.75 9.30 -2.55
CA VAL A 6 -15.36 9.68 -2.82
C VAL A 6 -14.91 8.97 -4.08
N GLU A 7 -14.25 9.69 -4.99
CA GLU A 7 -13.73 9.13 -6.24
C GLU A 7 -12.30 9.59 -6.49
N PHE A 8 -11.43 8.64 -6.81
CA PHE A 8 -10.05 8.85 -7.19
C PHE A 8 -9.85 8.44 -8.64
N ARG A 9 -9.04 9.18 -9.38
CA ARG A 9 -8.60 8.80 -10.73
C ARG A 9 -7.14 8.37 -10.69
N LEU A 10 -6.88 7.15 -11.14
CA LEU A 10 -5.53 6.61 -11.15
C LEU A 10 -4.98 6.62 -12.57
N VAL A 11 -3.84 7.26 -12.76
CA VAL A 11 -3.19 7.38 -14.09
C VAL A 11 -2.09 6.34 -14.32
N ARG A 12 -1.77 5.53 -13.30
CA ARG A 12 -0.68 4.54 -13.36
C ARG A 12 -1.20 3.14 -12.99
N PRO A 13 -0.62 2.08 -13.58
CA PRO A 13 -0.88 0.72 -13.12
C PRO A 13 -0.47 0.57 -11.65
N MET A 14 -1.23 -0.21 -10.90
CA MET A 14 -0.96 -0.49 -9.50
C MET A 14 -0.91 -2.00 -9.25
N ARG A 15 -0.25 -2.40 -8.16
CA ARG A 15 -0.37 -3.77 -7.66
C ARG A 15 -1.80 -3.98 -7.19
N TYR A 16 -2.43 -5.07 -7.64
CA TYR A 16 -3.76 -5.42 -7.16
C TYR A 16 -3.69 -5.75 -5.66
N PRO A 17 -4.50 -5.11 -4.80
CA PRO A 17 -4.45 -5.37 -3.38
C PRO A 17 -5.01 -6.76 -3.08
N GLU A 18 -4.29 -7.53 -2.26
CA GLU A 18 -4.69 -8.89 -1.86
C GLU A 18 -5.88 -8.88 -0.90
N SER A 19 -6.15 -7.76 -0.25
CA SER A 19 -7.27 -7.56 0.67
C SER A 19 -7.95 -6.22 0.37
N PRO A 20 -9.26 -6.09 0.63
CA PRO A 20 -9.97 -4.82 0.48
C PRO A 20 -9.29 -3.73 1.32
N ILE A 21 -9.06 -2.57 0.69
CA ILE A 21 -8.56 -1.39 1.40
C ILE A 21 -9.79 -0.61 1.87
N HIS A 22 -9.91 -0.37 3.17
CA HIS A 22 -11.01 0.40 3.72
C HIS A 22 -10.72 1.90 3.68
N LEU A 23 -11.75 2.72 3.40
CA LEU A 23 -11.59 4.17 3.29
C LEU A 23 -11.22 4.81 4.64
N ASP A 24 -11.76 4.31 5.74
CA ASP A 24 -11.40 4.72 7.11
C ASP A 24 -9.91 4.46 7.39
N ALA A 25 -9.38 3.29 7.01
CA ALA A 25 -7.96 2.98 7.15
C ALA A 25 -7.07 3.93 6.32
N LEU A 26 -7.52 4.32 5.12
CA LEU A 26 -6.83 5.30 4.29
C LEU A 26 -6.84 6.69 4.94
N LEU A 27 -7.97 7.12 5.49
CA LEU A 27 -8.12 8.39 6.19
C LEU A 27 -7.32 8.41 7.49
N ALA A 28 -7.29 7.30 8.22
CA ALA A 28 -6.46 7.11 9.41
C ALA A 28 -4.98 7.29 9.10
N TRP A 29 -4.50 6.67 8.00
CA TRP A 29 -3.13 6.89 7.55
C TRP A 29 -2.86 8.36 7.23
N CYS A 30 -3.77 9.04 6.52
CA CYS A 30 -3.63 10.46 6.22
C CYS A 30 -3.59 11.34 7.47
N ALA A 31 -4.44 11.05 8.47
CA ALA A 31 -4.49 11.77 9.74
C ALA A 31 -3.19 11.59 10.55
N VAL A 32 -2.63 10.37 10.59
CA VAL A 32 -1.34 10.11 11.23
C VAL A 32 -0.21 10.85 10.52
N ARG A 33 -0.18 10.86 9.18
CA ARG A 33 0.82 11.62 8.42
C ARG A 33 0.72 13.12 8.69
N GLU A 34 -0.49 13.66 8.81
CA GLU A 34 -0.68 15.06 9.15
C GLU A 34 -0.18 15.39 10.55
N ALA A 35 -0.43 14.53 11.53
CA ALA A 35 0.07 14.70 12.89
C ALA A 35 1.60 14.58 12.98
N GLU A 36 2.21 13.65 12.21
CA GLU A 36 3.66 13.55 12.08
C GLU A 36 4.28 14.84 11.50
N ASP A 37 3.70 15.39 10.44
CA ASP A 37 4.16 16.64 9.83
C ASP A 37 4.02 17.83 10.77
N ALA A 38 2.99 17.82 11.63
CA ALA A 38 2.77 18.84 12.65
C ALA A 38 3.71 18.70 13.87
N GLY A 39 4.47 17.60 13.97
CA GLY A 39 5.35 17.32 15.09
C GLY A 39 4.61 16.91 16.37
N ASP A 40 3.44 16.26 16.24
CA ASP A 40 2.68 15.74 17.38
C ASP A 40 3.54 14.70 18.15
N PRO A 41 3.60 14.75 19.50
CA PRO A 41 4.32 13.74 20.30
C PRO A 41 3.72 12.34 20.20
N ASP A 42 2.43 12.19 19.86
CA ASP A 42 1.79 10.90 19.61
C ASP A 42 0.93 10.95 18.32
N PRO A 43 1.56 10.85 17.13
CA PRO A 43 0.84 10.90 15.87
C PRO A 43 -0.13 9.74 15.67
N LEU A 44 0.11 8.60 16.33
CA LEU A 44 -0.71 7.40 16.15
C LEU A 44 -2.12 7.60 16.70
N ALA A 45 -2.28 8.37 17.77
CA ALA A 45 -3.58 8.72 18.33
C ALA A 45 -4.49 9.51 17.36
N ALA A 46 -3.94 10.06 16.27
CA ALA A 46 -4.74 10.70 15.23
C ALA A 46 -5.61 9.71 14.42
N GLN A 47 -5.25 8.43 14.39
CA GLN A 47 -6.00 7.40 13.64
C GLN A 47 -7.46 7.23 14.12
N GLU A 48 -7.73 7.53 15.40
CA GLU A 48 -9.05 7.38 16.03
C GLU A 48 -9.93 8.63 15.87
N ARG A 49 -9.41 9.71 15.29
CA ARG A 49 -10.07 11.02 15.17
C ARG A 49 -10.45 11.30 13.72
N LEU A 50 -11.25 10.40 13.13
CA LEU A 50 -11.64 10.50 11.72
C LEU A 50 -12.84 11.44 11.52
N PRO A 51 -12.90 12.17 10.40
CA PRO A 51 -14.05 13.02 10.03
C PRO A 51 -15.24 12.19 9.48
N LEU A 52 -15.47 11.02 10.04
CA LEU A 52 -16.49 10.05 9.64
C LEU A 52 -17.56 9.93 10.73
N ALA A 53 -18.77 9.57 10.34
CA ALA A 53 -19.80 9.15 11.29
C ALA A 53 -19.48 7.75 11.80
N GLU A 54 -19.98 7.45 12.99
CA GLU A 54 -19.83 6.15 13.63
C GLU A 54 -21.20 5.53 13.83
N ASP A 55 -21.22 4.21 13.81
CA ASP A 55 -22.39 3.41 14.14
C ASP A 55 -22.02 2.47 15.30
N ASP A 56 -22.77 2.58 16.39
CA ASP A 56 -22.61 1.74 17.59
C ASP A 56 -23.53 0.51 17.47
N GLY A 57 -23.26 -0.33 16.47
CA GLY A 57 -23.99 -1.57 16.24
C GLY A 57 -23.68 -2.66 17.26
N GLU A 58 -24.39 -3.80 17.19
CA GLU A 58 -24.18 -4.94 18.10
C GLU A 58 -22.74 -5.51 18.08
N GLY A 59 -21.97 -5.26 17.01
CA GLY A 59 -20.58 -5.67 16.86
C GLY A 59 -19.54 -4.69 17.41
N GLY A 60 -19.98 -3.58 18.03
CA GLY A 60 -19.12 -2.50 18.49
C GLY A 60 -19.10 -1.31 17.54
N ARG A 61 -18.39 -0.26 17.97
CA ARG A 61 -18.27 1.01 17.27
C ARG A 61 -17.51 0.82 15.96
N VAL A 62 -18.16 1.14 14.84
CA VAL A 62 -17.56 1.08 13.50
C VAL A 62 -17.71 2.41 12.79
N TRP A 63 -16.73 2.75 11.95
CA TRP A 63 -16.83 3.91 11.07
C TRP A 63 -17.80 3.64 9.91
N CYS A 64 -18.66 4.60 9.60
CA CYS A 64 -19.57 4.57 8.47
C CYS A 64 -18.83 4.82 7.15
N ALA A 65 -17.99 3.89 6.72
CA ALA A 65 -17.24 3.94 5.48
C ALA A 65 -17.16 2.57 4.79
N SER A 66 -17.27 2.56 3.47
CA SER A 66 -17.09 1.35 2.66
C SER A 66 -15.61 1.11 2.37
N HIS A 67 -15.29 -0.10 1.90
CA HIS A 67 -14.03 -0.32 1.22
C HIS A 67 -13.97 0.38 -0.14
N LEU A 68 -12.75 0.54 -0.65
CA LEU A 68 -12.46 1.03 -1.98
C LEU A 68 -12.93 0.01 -3.04
N ILE A 69 -13.72 0.48 -3.99
CA ILE A 69 -14.24 -0.27 -5.13
C ILE A 69 -13.45 0.13 -6.37
N TRP A 70 -12.73 -0.83 -6.95
CA TRP A 70 -11.82 -0.63 -8.06
C TRP A 70 -12.52 -0.85 -9.40
N GLN A 71 -12.48 0.15 -10.29
CA GLN A 71 -12.96 0.00 -11.67
C GLN A 71 -11.79 -0.29 -12.61
N ALA A 72 -11.55 -1.59 -12.81
CA ALA A 72 -10.49 -2.06 -13.68
C ALA A 72 -10.80 -1.80 -15.17
N THR A 73 -9.85 -1.21 -15.89
CA THR A 73 -9.95 -1.02 -17.35
C THR A 73 -9.47 -2.27 -18.11
N ALA A 74 -8.61 -3.08 -17.46
CA ALA A 74 -8.05 -4.29 -18.02
C ALA A 74 -7.93 -5.37 -16.93
N PRO A 75 -7.99 -6.66 -17.30
CA PRO A 75 -7.78 -7.74 -16.36
C PRO A 75 -6.37 -7.70 -15.75
N PRO A 76 -6.18 -8.19 -14.50
CA PRO A 76 -4.86 -8.27 -13.88
C PRO A 76 -3.87 -9.04 -14.75
N ARG A 77 -2.65 -8.50 -14.92
CA ARG A 77 -1.55 -9.16 -15.62
C ARG A 77 -0.40 -9.45 -14.66
N GLN A 78 0.26 -10.57 -14.87
CA GLN A 78 1.48 -10.91 -14.13
C GLN A 78 2.64 -10.13 -14.73
N MET A 79 3.22 -9.22 -13.94
CA MET A 79 4.50 -8.60 -14.29
C MET A 79 5.63 -9.42 -13.68
N VAL A 80 6.54 -9.87 -14.54
CA VAL A 80 7.77 -10.56 -14.16
C VAL A 80 8.86 -9.52 -14.00
N ILE A 81 9.38 -9.39 -12.78
CA ILE A 81 10.56 -8.58 -12.49
C ILE A 81 11.70 -9.54 -12.15
N THR A 82 12.76 -9.49 -12.93
CA THR A 82 14.02 -10.21 -12.64
C THR A 82 14.94 -9.25 -11.92
N LYS A 83 15.28 -9.55 -10.66
CA LYS A 83 16.27 -8.75 -9.94
C LYS A 83 17.64 -8.88 -10.64
N ARG A 84 18.28 -7.75 -10.95
CA ARG A 84 19.61 -7.72 -11.56
C ARG A 84 20.62 -8.40 -10.61
N PHE A 85 21.33 -9.40 -11.13
CA PHE A 85 22.48 -9.99 -10.48
C PHE A 85 23.73 -9.24 -10.97
N GLU A 86 24.58 -8.79 -10.04
CA GLU A 86 25.85 -8.12 -10.35
C GLU A 86 27.01 -9.09 -10.07
N PRO A 87 27.53 -9.80 -11.09
CA PRO A 87 28.59 -10.79 -10.91
C PRO A 87 29.87 -10.19 -10.33
N GLU A 88 30.15 -8.93 -10.67
CA GLU A 88 31.37 -8.22 -10.27
C GLU A 88 31.38 -7.84 -8.79
N GLU A 89 30.24 -7.39 -8.24
CA GLU A 89 30.12 -7.05 -6.82
C GLU A 89 30.26 -8.33 -5.97
N TYR A 90 29.69 -9.43 -6.45
CA TYR A 90 29.87 -10.74 -5.84
C TYR A 90 31.34 -11.19 -5.87
N ALA A 91 32.01 -11.10 -7.02
CA ALA A 91 33.43 -11.47 -7.16
C ALA A 91 34.34 -10.63 -6.25
N ARG A 92 34.07 -9.32 -6.13
CA ARG A 92 34.77 -8.41 -5.20
C ARG A 92 34.60 -8.83 -3.74
N ARG A 93 33.37 -9.13 -3.31
CA ARG A 93 33.10 -9.55 -1.91
C ARG A 93 33.65 -10.93 -1.56
N ARG A 94 33.79 -11.82 -2.54
CA ARG A 94 34.43 -13.15 -2.36
C ARG A 94 35.96 -13.08 -2.36
N GLY A 95 36.54 -11.90 -2.65
CA GLY A 95 37.97 -11.60 -2.51
C GLY A 95 38.88 -12.58 -3.24
N ASN A 96 38.83 -12.69 -4.57
CA ASN A 96 39.76 -13.47 -5.40
C ASN A 96 40.02 -14.96 -5.02
N VAL A 97 39.33 -15.54 -4.03
CA VAL A 97 39.54 -16.94 -3.64
C VAL A 97 38.59 -17.84 -4.43
N PHE A 98 38.98 -18.17 -5.66
CA PHE A 98 38.37 -19.27 -6.44
C PHE A 98 38.95 -20.64 -6.08
N VAL A 99 39.89 -20.72 -5.12
CA VAL A 99 40.65 -21.93 -4.81
C VAL A 99 40.44 -22.31 -3.35
N GLY A 100 39.67 -23.38 -3.07
CA GLY A 100 39.87 -24.17 -1.86
C GLY A 100 38.68 -24.44 -0.92
N GLY A 101 37.45 -24.04 -1.21
CA GLY A 101 36.29 -24.37 -0.38
C GLY A 101 35.24 -25.19 -1.14
N PRO A 102 34.52 -26.14 -0.48
CA PRO A 102 33.41 -26.83 -1.12
C PRO A 102 32.40 -25.79 -1.63
N ASN A 103 32.02 -25.94 -2.89
CA ASN A 103 31.09 -25.05 -3.57
C ASN A 103 29.66 -25.38 -3.09
N ILE A 104 29.36 -25.09 -1.82
CA ILE A 104 28.01 -25.24 -1.26
C ILE A 104 27.19 -24.09 -1.81
N TRP A 105 26.69 -24.32 -3.02
CA TRP A 105 25.82 -23.43 -3.75
C TRP A 105 24.41 -23.53 -3.14
N THR A 106 24.08 -22.62 -2.24
CA THR A 106 22.73 -22.53 -1.69
C THR A 106 21.81 -21.87 -2.73
N GLN A 107 21.22 -22.66 -3.63
CA GLN A 107 20.19 -22.17 -4.58
C GLN A 107 18.96 -21.60 -3.88
N GLY A 108 18.76 -21.89 -2.59
CA GLY A 108 17.58 -21.50 -1.84
C GLY A 108 17.50 -20.02 -1.51
N SER A 109 18.60 -19.41 -1.05
CA SER A 109 18.58 -18.10 -0.38
C SER A 109 19.89 -17.31 -0.59
N GLY A 110 19.80 -15.98 -0.55
CA GLY A 110 20.95 -15.08 -0.58
C GLY A 110 20.72 -13.80 -1.38
N PRO A 111 21.45 -12.71 -1.09
CA PRO A 111 21.24 -11.40 -1.72
C PRO A 111 21.59 -11.38 -3.22
N TYR A 112 22.30 -12.41 -3.70
CA TYR A 112 22.71 -12.57 -5.09
C TYR A 112 21.96 -13.68 -5.83
N LYS A 113 20.86 -14.20 -5.27
CA LYS A 113 20.01 -15.11 -6.03
C LYS A 113 19.24 -14.30 -7.07
N ALA A 114 19.36 -14.70 -8.35
CA ALA A 114 18.40 -14.27 -9.34
C ALA A 114 17.06 -14.94 -9.01
N PHE A 115 16.04 -14.16 -8.70
CA PHE A 115 14.68 -14.65 -8.53
C PHE A 115 13.72 -13.82 -9.37
N VAL A 116 12.68 -14.50 -9.84
CA VAL A 116 11.57 -13.90 -10.55
C VAL A 116 10.52 -13.50 -9.52
N ILE A 117 10.17 -12.23 -9.49
CA ILE A 117 9.04 -11.76 -8.70
C ILE A 117 7.84 -11.63 -9.62
N HIS A 118 6.75 -12.29 -9.24
CA HIS A 118 5.46 -12.20 -9.90
C HIS A 118 4.59 -11.20 -9.15
N HIS A 119 4.31 -10.06 -9.77
CA HIS A 119 3.37 -9.09 -9.22
C HIS A 119 2.09 -9.05 -10.07
N PRO A 120 0.92 -9.33 -9.48
CA PRO A 120 -0.34 -9.04 -10.16
C PRO A 120 -0.50 -7.53 -10.24
N VAL A 121 -0.41 -6.99 -11.46
CA VAL A 121 -0.59 -5.57 -11.75
C VAL A 121 -1.90 -5.38 -12.49
N ILE A 122 -2.69 -4.41 -12.05
CA ILE A 122 -3.95 -4.03 -12.67
C ILE A 122 -3.87 -2.58 -13.17
N VAL A 123 -4.60 -2.31 -14.25
CA VAL A 123 -4.85 -0.94 -14.71
C VAL A 123 -6.27 -0.59 -14.28
N VAL A 124 -6.38 0.43 -13.43
CA VAL A 124 -7.63 0.92 -12.85
C VAL A 124 -7.82 2.34 -13.33
N ASP A 125 -9.01 2.67 -13.84
CA ASP A 125 -9.35 4.03 -14.28
C ASP A 125 -9.78 4.88 -13.08
N SER A 126 -10.72 4.34 -12.29
CA SER A 126 -11.26 5.01 -11.12
C SER A 126 -11.39 4.09 -9.92
N VAL A 127 -11.31 4.69 -8.74
CA VAL A 127 -11.55 4.04 -7.45
C VAL A 127 -12.62 4.83 -6.74
N SER A 128 -13.64 4.14 -6.23
CA SER A 128 -14.75 4.80 -5.55
C SER A 128 -15.00 4.21 -4.17
N ALA A 129 -15.47 5.03 -3.24
CA ALA A 129 -15.91 4.60 -1.93
C ALA A 129 -17.05 5.47 -1.42
N TYR A 130 -17.84 4.93 -0.50
CA TYR A 130 -18.97 5.61 0.12
C TYR A 130 -18.70 5.81 1.60
N CYS A 131 -19.09 6.97 2.13
CA CYS A 131 -18.98 7.25 3.55
C CYS A 131 -20.05 8.23 4.01
N ILE A 132 -20.20 8.35 5.32
CA ILE A 132 -20.95 9.43 5.96
C ILE A 132 -19.94 10.24 6.76
N GLY A 133 -19.83 11.55 6.51
CA GLY A 133 -18.80 12.35 7.18
C GLY A 133 -18.82 13.83 6.85
N ASP A 134 -17.74 14.52 7.20
CA ASP A 134 -17.46 15.91 6.82
C ASP A 134 -16.70 15.96 5.50
N ALA A 135 -17.38 16.44 4.45
CA ALA A 135 -16.82 16.51 3.11
C ALA A 135 -15.56 17.38 3.01
N ALA A 136 -15.51 18.51 3.73
CA ALA A 136 -14.39 19.45 3.64
C ALA A 136 -13.14 18.84 4.24
N ARG A 137 -13.27 18.26 5.44
CA ARG A 137 -12.15 17.65 6.14
C ARG A 137 -11.67 16.35 5.48
N ILE A 138 -12.59 15.55 4.94
CA ILE A 138 -12.23 14.37 4.15
C ILE A 138 -11.43 14.77 2.91
N ALA A 139 -11.88 15.79 2.17
CA ALA A 139 -11.16 16.26 0.98
C ALA A 139 -9.75 16.78 1.32
N GLU A 140 -9.59 17.47 2.45
CA GLU A 140 -8.30 17.95 2.94
C GLU A 140 -7.34 16.80 3.26
N LEU A 141 -7.80 15.78 4.00
CA LEU A 141 -6.98 14.61 4.33
C LEU A 141 -6.55 13.85 3.07
N LEU A 142 -7.47 13.65 2.12
CA LEU A 142 -7.21 12.91 0.89
C LEU A 142 -6.31 13.66 -0.11
N ALA A 143 -6.18 15.00 0.00
CA ALA A 143 -5.27 15.77 -0.84
C ALA A 143 -3.78 15.47 -0.60
N ARG A 144 -3.47 14.68 0.44
CA ARG A 144 -2.10 14.24 0.79
C ARG A 144 -1.64 12.98 0.05
N ILE A 145 -2.52 12.34 -0.71
CA ILE A 145 -2.27 11.10 -1.46
C ILE A 145 -1.90 11.43 -2.91
#